data_AF-W7MWV3-F1
#
_entry.id   AF-W7MWV3-F1
#
_cell.length_a   1.000
_cell.length_b   1.000
_cell.length_c   1.000
_cell.angle_alpha   90.00
_cell.angle_beta   90.00
_cell.angle_gamma   90.00
#
_symmetry.space_group_name_H-M   'P 1'
#
loop_
_entity.id
_entity.type
_entity.pdbx_description
1 polymer ?
#
loop_
_entity_poly.entity_id
_entity_poly.type
_entity_poly.pdbx_seq_one_letter_code
_entity_poly.pdbx_strand_id
1 'polypeptide(L)'
;MASTADNVYEFYHPSKILALVACVVFAVFSLVHLRYVCRYRKPFCLVLVLGGLFEVAGLGARIYSTDHLQDQGSYGAQTLLILLAPIFFSAAIYMFLGRIIRATEHPDLSIIRTPWLSKFFVIADVLCFVIQACGAGLLINANNTADQNSGENIILAGLALQVVILIIFIICAGVFHARLAKRGLIGAINPRLYLVIMLGELYTCAMLILIRNVFRLVEFGLGDDGYLQRYEWPIYVFDILLMAIVIALALSWYPADLHIHPDPFRRRTMASTA
;
A
#
# COMPACT_ATOMS: atom_id res chain seq x y z
N MET A 1 -7.40 -28.07 30.20
CA MET A 1 -7.95 -28.22 28.84
C MET A 1 -9.32 -27.54 28.83
N ALA A 2 -9.33 -26.21 28.70
CA ALA A 2 -10.56 -25.45 28.53
C ALA A 2 -10.89 -25.44 27.03
N SER A 3 -12.16 -25.66 26.69
CA SER A 3 -12.65 -25.78 25.32
C SER A 3 -12.34 -24.51 24.49
N THR A 4 -11.51 -24.68 23.47
CA THR A 4 -11.22 -23.78 22.35
C THR A 4 -12.43 -23.57 21.40
N ALA A 5 -13.66 -23.59 21.91
CA ALA A 5 -14.86 -23.57 21.07
C ALA A 5 -15.35 -22.15 20.70
N ASP A 6 -14.82 -21.10 21.34
CA ASP A 6 -15.42 -19.75 21.35
C ASP A 6 -14.40 -18.62 21.10
N ASN A 7 -13.36 -18.87 20.30
CA ASN A 7 -12.35 -17.87 19.97
C ASN A 7 -12.12 -17.81 18.45
N VAL A 8 -12.48 -16.68 17.82
CA VAL A 8 -12.27 -16.44 16.38
C VAL A 8 -10.80 -16.38 15.95
N TYR A 9 -9.86 -16.27 16.89
CA TYR A 9 -8.42 -16.32 16.64
C TYR A 9 -7.84 -17.73 16.77
N GLU A 10 -8.65 -18.71 17.19
CA GLU A 10 -8.36 -20.13 17.40
C GLU A 10 -7.15 -20.44 18.31
N PHE A 11 -5.95 -20.09 17.86
CA PHE A 11 -4.67 -20.54 18.40
C PHE A 11 -4.01 -19.57 19.41
N TYR A 12 -4.47 -18.32 19.49
CA TYR A 12 -3.90 -17.33 20.42
C TYR A 12 -4.93 -16.32 20.94
N HIS A 13 -4.56 -15.59 22.00
CA HIS A 13 -5.27 -14.42 22.48
C HIS A 13 -4.54 -13.15 22.02
N PRO A 14 -5.20 -12.25 21.26
CA PRO A 14 -4.55 -11.06 20.72
C PRO A 14 -4.15 -10.06 21.82
N SER A 15 -3.02 -9.39 21.62
CA SER A 15 -2.52 -8.38 22.55
C SER A 15 -3.17 -7.02 22.31
N LYS A 16 -4.02 -6.61 23.26
CA LYS A 16 -4.68 -5.30 23.26
C LYS A 16 -3.69 -4.14 23.26
N ILE A 17 -2.57 -4.27 23.99
CA ILE A 17 -1.56 -3.22 24.13
C ILE A 17 -0.86 -2.99 22.80
N LEU A 18 -0.49 -4.05 22.09
CA LEU A 18 0.15 -3.93 20.77
C LEU A 18 -0.78 -3.28 19.76
N ALA A 19 -2.06 -3.69 19.73
CA ALA A 19 -3.07 -3.11 18.85
C ALA A 19 -3.29 -1.61 19.15
N LEU A 20 -3.34 -1.23 20.44
CA LEU A 20 -3.49 0.16 20.87
C LEU A 20 -2.30 1.02 20.45
N VAL A 21 -1.07 0.54 20.67
CA VAL A 21 0.15 1.29 20.28
C VAL A 21 0.18 1.50 18.76
N ALA A 22 -0.08 0.45 17.98
CA ALA A 22 -0.14 0.54 16.53
C ALA A 22 -1.23 1.53 16.06
N CYS A 23 -2.42 1.47 16.68
CA CYS A 23 -3.54 2.35 16.37
C CYS A 23 -3.17 3.83 16.59
N VAL A 24 -2.55 4.15 17.73
CA VAL A 24 -2.08 5.51 18.04
C VAL A 24 -1.03 5.97 17.03
N VAL A 25 -0.08 5.11 16.65
CA VAL A 25 0.95 5.44 15.66
C VAL A 25 0.32 5.83 14.31
N PHE A 26 -0.59 5.03 13.78
CA PHE A 26 -1.27 5.35 12.51
C PHE A 26 -2.20 6.57 12.62
N ALA A 27 -2.84 6.78 13.77
CA ALA A 27 -3.64 7.98 14.01
C ALA A 27 -2.78 9.24 13.97
N VAL A 28 -1.61 9.23 14.64
CA VAL A 28 -0.66 10.35 14.63
C VAL A 28 -0.15 10.61 13.22
N PHE A 29 0.30 9.58 12.49
CA PHE A 29 0.79 9.77 11.12
C PHE A 29 -0.30 10.27 10.17
N SER A 30 -1.53 9.75 10.28
CA SER A 30 -2.69 10.23 9.50
C SER A 30 -2.97 11.71 9.73
N LEU A 31 -2.94 12.16 11.00
CA LEU A 31 -3.14 13.57 11.36
C LEU A 31 -2.01 14.47 10.84
N VAL A 32 -0.76 14.03 10.96
CA VAL A 32 0.41 14.77 10.44
C VAL A 32 0.32 14.89 8.92
N HIS A 33 -0.03 13.82 8.21
CA HIS A 33 -0.27 13.87 6.77
C HIS A 33 -1.40 14.81 6.39
N LEU A 34 -2.53 14.77 7.10
CA LEU A 34 -3.64 15.69 6.85
C LEU A 34 -3.20 17.16 6.98
N ARG A 35 -2.46 17.49 8.03
CA ARG A 35 -1.88 18.83 8.22
C ARG A 35 -0.95 19.20 7.07
N TYR A 36 -0.09 18.28 6.64
CA TYR A 36 0.88 18.53 5.56
C TYR A 36 0.21 18.65 4.18
N VAL A 37 -0.84 17.87 3.90
CA VAL A 37 -1.66 18.02 2.68
C VAL A 37 -2.23 19.44 2.61
N CYS A 38 -2.81 19.94 3.71
CA CYS A 38 -3.34 21.30 3.77
C CYS A 38 -2.24 22.35 3.60
N ARG A 39 -1.07 22.15 4.24
CA ARG A 39 0.04 23.12 4.23
C ARG A 39 0.79 23.21 2.91
N TYR A 40 1.05 22.08 2.27
CA TYR A 40 1.84 21.96 1.04
C TYR A 40 0.98 21.83 -0.23
N ARG A 41 -0.35 21.76 -0.09
CA ARG A 41 -1.34 21.65 -1.18
C ARG A 41 -1.05 20.49 -2.15
N LYS A 42 -0.75 19.32 -1.59
CA LYS A 42 -0.53 18.06 -2.35
C LYS A 42 -1.71 17.10 -2.14
N PRO A 43 -2.84 17.26 -2.87
CA PRO A 43 -4.06 16.49 -2.61
C PRO A 43 -3.92 14.99 -2.90
N PHE A 44 -2.91 14.56 -3.67
CA PHE A 44 -2.70 13.13 -3.90
C PHE A 44 -2.29 12.36 -2.64
N CYS A 45 -1.68 13.04 -1.67
CA CYS A 45 -1.34 12.42 -0.40
C CYS A 45 -2.56 12.20 0.51
N LEU A 46 -3.77 12.68 0.13
CA LEU A 46 -5.02 12.30 0.82
C LEU A 46 -5.24 10.79 0.79
N VAL A 47 -4.74 10.10 -0.24
CA VAL A 47 -4.79 8.64 -0.33
C VAL A 47 -4.01 8.00 0.83
N LEU A 48 -2.88 8.57 1.26
CA LEU A 48 -2.15 8.09 2.45
C LEU A 48 -2.93 8.31 3.74
N VAL A 49 -3.65 9.44 3.84
CA VAL A 49 -4.52 9.72 4.99
C VAL A 49 -5.66 8.69 5.04
N LEU A 50 -6.27 8.39 3.91
CA LEU A 50 -7.30 7.34 3.83
C LEU A 50 -6.73 5.98 4.23
N GLY A 51 -5.57 5.58 3.70
CA GLY A 51 -4.91 4.33 4.10
C GLY A 51 -4.65 4.27 5.61
N GLY A 52 -4.11 5.33 6.20
CA GLY A 52 -3.87 5.40 7.63
C GLY A 52 -5.15 5.41 8.48
N LEU A 53 -6.26 5.98 8.00
CA LEU A 53 -7.56 5.89 8.66
C LEU A 53 -8.14 4.47 8.62
N PHE A 54 -7.92 3.73 7.54
CA PHE A 54 -8.30 2.31 7.44
C PHE A 54 -7.50 1.47 8.44
N GLU A 55 -6.19 1.72 8.59
CA GLU A 55 -5.38 1.06 9.64
C GLU A 55 -5.92 1.37 11.05
N VAL A 56 -6.21 2.64 11.35
CA VAL A 56 -6.79 3.04 12.64
C VAL A 56 -8.12 2.35 12.90
N ALA A 57 -9.01 2.32 11.92
CA ALA A 57 -10.31 1.66 12.04
C ALA A 57 -10.16 0.14 12.21
N GLY A 58 -9.27 -0.50 11.43
CA GLY A 58 -8.99 -1.93 11.52
C GLY A 58 -8.37 -2.33 12.86
N LEU A 59 -7.40 -1.56 13.34
CA LEU A 59 -6.78 -1.77 14.65
C LEU A 59 -7.76 -1.44 15.79
N GLY A 60 -8.65 -0.47 15.60
CA GLY A 60 -9.77 -0.21 16.52
C GLY A 60 -10.71 -1.41 16.62
N ALA A 61 -11.08 -2.01 15.49
CA ALA A 61 -11.85 -3.26 15.45
C ALA A 61 -11.10 -4.41 16.12
N ARG A 62 -9.76 -4.50 15.95
CA ARG A 62 -8.91 -5.48 16.63
C ARG A 62 -8.92 -5.32 18.15
N ILE A 63 -8.83 -4.08 18.65
CA ILE A 63 -8.91 -3.79 20.09
C ILE A 63 -10.25 -4.26 20.65
N TYR A 64 -11.35 -3.98 19.94
CA TYR A 64 -12.68 -4.42 20.35
C TYR A 64 -12.82 -5.95 20.32
N SER A 65 -12.34 -6.58 19.26
CA SER A 65 -12.34 -8.04 19.07
C SER A 65 -11.49 -8.77 20.11
N THR A 66 -10.48 -8.11 20.68
CA THR A 66 -9.68 -8.67 21.78
C THR A 66 -10.49 -8.84 23.06
N ASP A 67 -11.46 -7.95 23.32
CA ASP A 67 -12.37 -8.07 24.45
C ASP A 67 -13.59 -8.97 24.13
N HIS A 68 -13.92 -9.14 22.84
CA HIS A 68 -15.10 -9.89 22.35
C HIS A 68 -14.67 -10.97 21.35
N LEU A 69 -14.03 -12.03 21.87
CA LEU A 69 -13.41 -13.10 21.07
C LEU A 69 -14.40 -13.96 20.25
N GLN A 70 -15.69 -13.85 20.50
CA GLN A 70 -16.74 -14.55 19.75
C GLN A 70 -17.34 -13.69 18.63
N ASP A 71 -17.04 -12.39 18.59
CA ASP A 71 -17.65 -11.49 17.61
C ASP A 71 -16.94 -11.57 16.25
N GLN A 72 -17.52 -12.41 15.37
CA GLN A 72 -17.07 -12.57 13.99
C GLN A 72 -17.13 -11.25 13.20
N GLY A 73 -18.02 -10.32 13.56
CA GLY A 73 -18.17 -9.03 12.89
C GLY A 73 -16.94 -8.16 13.06
N SER A 74 -16.47 -7.96 14.28
CA SER A 74 -15.23 -7.21 14.54
C SER A 74 -13.98 -7.90 14.00
N TYR A 75 -13.93 -9.24 14.03
CA TYR A 75 -12.84 -10.02 13.43
C TYR A 75 -12.78 -9.86 11.90
N GLY A 76 -13.93 -9.93 11.22
CA GLY A 76 -14.02 -9.67 9.79
C GLY A 76 -13.67 -8.22 9.45
N ALA A 77 -14.16 -7.26 10.24
CA ALA A 77 -13.89 -5.84 10.03
C ALA A 77 -12.39 -5.50 10.15
N GLN A 78 -11.69 -5.98 11.19
CA GLN A 78 -10.24 -5.75 11.29
C GLN A 78 -9.50 -6.35 10.09
N THR A 79 -9.90 -7.55 9.64
CA THR A 79 -9.19 -8.29 8.60
C THR A 79 -9.32 -7.54 7.28
N LEU A 80 -10.54 -7.13 6.92
CA LEU A 80 -10.80 -6.39 5.70
C LEU A 80 -10.16 -4.98 5.71
N LEU A 81 -10.26 -4.26 6.82
CA LEU A 81 -9.74 -2.89 6.91
C LEU A 81 -8.20 -2.86 6.86
N ILE A 82 -7.53 -3.75 7.59
CA ILE A 82 -6.06 -3.89 7.56
C ILE A 82 -5.61 -4.43 6.19
N LEU A 83 -6.38 -5.33 5.57
CA LEU A 83 -6.05 -5.85 4.24
C LEU A 83 -6.11 -4.75 3.17
N LEU A 84 -7.07 -3.81 3.30
CA LEU A 84 -7.36 -2.76 2.32
C LEU A 84 -6.45 -1.52 2.47
N ALA A 85 -5.96 -1.21 3.67
CA ALA A 85 -5.09 -0.06 3.90
C ALA A 85 -3.84 -0.02 2.98
N PRO A 86 -3.10 -1.12 2.77
CA PRO A 86 -1.92 -1.13 1.89
C PRO A 86 -2.22 -0.81 0.42
N ILE A 87 -3.44 -1.04 -0.07
CA ILE A 87 -3.83 -0.66 -1.43
C ILE A 87 -3.81 0.86 -1.60
N PHE A 88 -4.18 1.61 -0.56
CA PHE A 88 -4.06 3.06 -0.57
C PHE A 88 -2.59 3.51 -0.55
N PHE A 89 -1.72 2.82 0.20
CA PHE A 89 -0.28 3.11 0.19
C PHE A 89 0.36 2.81 -1.18
N SER A 90 -0.02 1.69 -1.82
CA SER A 90 0.34 1.36 -3.21
C SER A 90 -0.14 2.44 -4.18
N ALA A 91 -1.40 2.85 -4.10
CA ALA A 91 -1.95 3.91 -4.93
C ALA A 91 -1.16 5.22 -4.79
N ALA A 92 -0.74 5.56 -3.57
CA ALA A 92 0.08 6.75 -3.31
C ALA A 92 1.46 6.66 -3.99
N ILE A 93 2.17 5.53 -3.91
CA ILE A 93 3.47 5.36 -4.59
C ILE A 93 3.32 5.39 -6.13
N TYR A 94 2.23 4.85 -6.67
CA TYR A 94 1.96 4.90 -8.12
C TYR A 94 1.72 6.33 -8.59
N MET A 95 0.98 7.11 -7.81
CA MET A 95 0.74 8.55 -8.04
C MET A 95 2.00 9.39 -7.85
N PHE A 96 2.89 8.97 -6.95
CA PHE A 96 4.15 9.63 -6.67
C PHE A 96 5.15 9.45 -7.82
N LEU A 97 5.34 8.21 -8.32
CA LEU A 97 6.17 7.97 -9.50
C LEU A 97 5.68 8.76 -10.72
N GLY A 98 4.36 8.78 -10.97
CA GLY A 98 3.78 9.56 -12.05
C GLY A 98 4.00 11.08 -11.91
N ARG A 99 4.26 11.59 -10.71
CA ARG A 99 4.67 12.99 -10.50
C ARG A 99 6.16 13.18 -10.69
N ILE A 100 7.01 12.28 -10.18
CA ILE A 100 8.45 12.31 -10.43
C ILE A 100 8.73 12.33 -11.94
N ILE A 101 8.13 11.42 -12.70
CA ILE A 101 8.32 11.35 -14.17
C ILE A 101 7.95 12.69 -14.84
N ARG A 102 6.86 13.34 -14.41
CA ARG A 102 6.48 14.66 -14.96
C ARG A 102 7.42 15.78 -14.53
N ALA A 103 7.86 15.76 -13.28
CA ALA A 103 8.79 16.76 -12.74
C ALA A 103 10.20 16.65 -13.35
N THR A 104 10.58 15.49 -13.89
CA THR A 104 11.82 15.34 -14.67
C THR A 104 11.74 15.86 -16.10
N GLU A 105 10.57 16.34 -16.56
CA GLU A 105 10.34 16.85 -17.93
C GLU A 105 10.63 15.86 -19.07
N HIS A 106 10.89 14.59 -18.75
CA HIS A 106 11.17 13.53 -19.72
C HIS A 106 10.16 12.38 -19.61
N PRO A 107 8.84 12.64 -19.82
CA PRO A 107 7.82 11.60 -19.75
C PRO A 107 8.01 10.51 -20.80
N ASP A 108 8.68 10.81 -21.91
CA ASP A 108 8.94 9.89 -23.03
C ASP A 108 9.89 8.74 -22.65
N LEU A 109 10.62 8.87 -21.54
CA LEU A 109 11.48 7.80 -21.03
C LEU A 109 10.69 6.72 -20.29
N SER A 110 9.47 7.02 -19.84
CA SER A 110 8.59 6.05 -19.20
C SER A 110 8.10 5.00 -20.20
N ILE A 111 7.97 3.74 -19.78
CA ILE A 111 7.34 2.68 -20.60
C ILE A 111 5.86 3.01 -20.83
N ILE A 112 5.18 3.39 -19.76
CA ILE A 112 3.74 3.66 -19.76
C ILE A 112 3.53 5.17 -19.71
N ARG A 113 2.59 5.65 -20.52
CA ARG A 113 2.22 7.06 -20.55
C ARG A 113 1.80 7.51 -19.15
N THR A 114 2.41 8.58 -18.64
CA THR A 114 2.33 8.98 -17.23
C THR A 114 0.92 9.11 -16.62
N PRO A 115 -0.11 9.68 -17.28
CA PRO A 115 -1.46 9.72 -16.73
C PRO A 115 -2.15 8.35 -16.63
N TRP A 116 -1.71 7.36 -17.40
CA TRP A 116 -2.23 6.00 -17.39
C TRP A 116 -1.48 5.09 -16.41
N LEU A 117 -0.19 5.36 -16.16
CA LEU A 117 0.65 4.61 -15.23
C LEU A 117 -0.06 4.43 -13.87
N SER A 118 -0.38 5.52 -13.18
CA SER A 118 -1.01 5.42 -11.86
C SER A 118 -2.43 4.86 -11.91
N LYS A 119 -3.21 5.16 -12.96
CA LYS A 119 -4.58 4.65 -13.08
C LYS A 119 -4.63 3.15 -13.28
N PHE A 120 -3.77 2.62 -14.15
CA PHE A 120 -3.68 1.20 -14.46
C PHE A 120 -3.37 0.39 -13.20
N PHE A 121 -2.32 0.77 -12.47
CA PHE A 121 -1.92 0.04 -11.27
C PHE A 121 -2.95 0.13 -10.14
N VAL A 122 -3.60 1.29 -9.94
CA VAL A 122 -4.68 1.42 -8.95
C VAL A 122 -5.88 0.55 -9.33
N ILE A 123 -6.30 0.53 -10.59
CA ILE A 123 -7.41 -0.32 -11.05
C ILE A 123 -7.05 -1.79 -10.86
N ALA A 124 -5.81 -2.18 -11.18
CA ALA A 124 -5.34 -3.54 -11.01
C ALA A 124 -5.39 -3.98 -9.54
N ASP A 125 -4.94 -3.14 -8.60
CA ASP A 125 -5.02 -3.44 -7.16
C ASP A 125 -6.48 -3.51 -6.66
N VAL A 126 -7.38 -2.65 -7.16
CA VAL A 126 -8.81 -2.72 -6.82
C VAL A 126 -9.43 -4.01 -7.34
N LEU A 127 -9.06 -4.47 -8.53
CA LEU A 127 -9.52 -5.76 -9.07
C LEU A 127 -9.00 -6.93 -8.22
N CYS A 128 -7.73 -6.91 -7.81
CA CYS A 128 -7.18 -7.90 -6.88
C CYS A 128 -7.96 -7.95 -5.56
N PHE A 129 -8.31 -6.78 -5.01
CA PHE A 129 -9.12 -6.70 -3.79
C PHE A 129 -10.52 -7.27 -3.99
N VAL A 130 -11.18 -6.95 -5.10
CA VAL A 130 -12.51 -7.52 -5.41
C VAL A 130 -12.44 -9.04 -5.50
N ILE A 131 -11.39 -9.60 -6.12
CA ILE A 131 -11.15 -11.05 -6.15
C ILE A 131 -11.03 -11.60 -4.73
N GLN A 132 -10.20 -10.98 -3.87
CA GLN A 132 -10.03 -11.40 -2.48
C GLN A 132 -11.34 -11.30 -1.68
N ALA A 133 -12.11 -10.21 -1.84
CA ALA A 133 -13.38 -10.01 -1.16
C ALA A 133 -14.44 -11.05 -1.60
N CYS A 134 -14.49 -11.39 -2.89
CA CYS A 134 -15.35 -12.46 -3.39
C CYS A 134 -14.95 -13.81 -2.81
N GLY A 135 -13.66 -14.12 -2.77
CA GLY A 135 -13.15 -15.36 -2.16
C GLY A 135 -13.46 -15.46 -0.66
N ALA A 136 -13.30 -14.35 0.08
CA ALA A 136 -13.67 -14.28 1.50
C ALA A 136 -15.17 -14.45 1.71
N GLY A 137 -16.00 -13.85 0.85
CA GLY A 137 -17.45 -14.03 0.87
C GLY A 137 -17.86 -15.49 0.65
N LEU A 138 -17.19 -16.21 -0.25
CA LEU A 138 -17.42 -17.64 -0.45
C LEU A 138 -16.99 -18.45 0.77
N LEU A 139 -15.85 -18.14 1.37
CA LEU A 139 -15.34 -18.83 2.56
C LEU A 139 -16.30 -18.69 3.76
N ILE A 140 -16.86 -17.50 3.98
CA ILE A 140 -17.83 -17.23 5.06
C ILE A 140 -19.14 -18.01 4.85
N ASN A 141 -19.56 -18.25 3.60
CA ASN A 141 -20.80 -18.93 3.26
C ASN A 141 -20.60 -20.41 2.86
N ALA A 142 -19.40 -20.94 3.06
CA ALA A 142 -19.06 -22.29 2.62
C ALA A 142 -19.80 -23.34 3.46
N ASN A 143 -20.52 -24.25 2.79
CA ASN A 143 -21.26 -25.33 3.47
C ASN A 143 -20.58 -26.70 3.32
N ASN A 144 -19.54 -26.78 2.48
CA ASN A 144 -18.79 -27.99 2.22
C ASN A 144 -17.31 -27.64 1.97
N THR A 145 -16.45 -28.66 1.97
CA THR A 145 -15.01 -28.49 1.79
C THR A 145 -14.62 -28.00 0.39
N ALA A 146 -15.44 -28.24 -0.63
CA ALA A 146 -15.19 -27.75 -1.98
C ALA A 146 -15.38 -26.22 -2.08
N ASP A 147 -16.39 -25.68 -1.40
CA ASP A 147 -16.66 -24.24 -1.31
C ASP A 147 -15.54 -23.53 -0.52
N GLN A 148 -15.07 -24.14 0.57
CA GLN A 148 -13.93 -23.63 1.36
C GLN A 148 -12.66 -23.54 0.50
N ASN A 149 -12.26 -24.66 -0.12
CA ASN A 149 -11.10 -24.72 -1.00
C ASN A 149 -11.21 -23.72 -2.16
N SER A 150 -12.42 -23.53 -2.69
CA SER A 150 -12.64 -22.56 -3.78
C SER A 150 -12.46 -21.12 -3.30
N GLY A 151 -13.01 -20.77 -2.13
CA GLY A 151 -12.84 -19.46 -1.51
C GLY A 151 -11.37 -19.14 -1.21
N GLU A 152 -10.65 -20.09 -0.61
CA GLU A 152 -9.22 -19.95 -0.30
C GLU A 152 -8.37 -19.74 -1.58
N ASN A 153 -8.59 -20.57 -2.60
CA ASN A 153 -7.87 -20.46 -3.87
C ASN A 153 -8.12 -19.11 -4.57
N ILE A 154 -9.33 -18.57 -4.46
CA ILE A 154 -9.68 -17.25 -5.02
C ILE A 154 -8.94 -16.14 -4.27
N ILE A 155 -8.87 -16.20 -2.93
CA ILE A 155 -8.10 -15.23 -2.13
C ILE A 155 -6.61 -15.30 -2.50
N LEU A 156 -6.04 -16.51 -2.58
CA LEU A 156 -4.65 -16.74 -2.98
C LEU A 156 -4.35 -16.17 -4.37
N ALA A 157 -5.24 -16.39 -5.33
CA ALA A 157 -5.09 -15.84 -6.68
C ALA A 157 -5.05 -14.30 -6.65
N GLY A 158 -5.92 -13.67 -5.86
CA GLY A 158 -5.94 -12.21 -5.69
C GLY A 158 -4.66 -11.67 -5.05
N LEU A 159 -4.14 -12.33 -4.01
CA LEU A 159 -2.88 -11.95 -3.34
C LEU A 159 -1.68 -12.13 -4.27
N ALA A 160 -1.61 -13.25 -5.00
CA ALA A 160 -0.53 -13.53 -5.96
C ALA A 160 -0.52 -12.52 -7.10
N LEU A 161 -1.71 -12.17 -7.64
CA LEU A 161 -1.83 -11.16 -8.69
C LEU A 161 -1.37 -9.79 -8.19
N GLN A 162 -1.69 -9.42 -6.94
CA GLN A 162 -1.24 -8.16 -6.33
C GLN A 162 0.29 -8.08 -6.22
N VAL A 163 0.95 -9.18 -5.85
CA VAL A 163 2.42 -9.29 -5.84
C VAL A 163 2.99 -9.07 -7.25
N VAL A 164 2.45 -9.75 -8.26
CA VAL A 164 2.91 -9.62 -9.65
C VAL A 164 2.75 -8.20 -10.18
N ILE A 165 1.60 -7.56 -9.93
CA ILE A 165 1.33 -6.17 -10.35
C ILE A 165 2.36 -5.22 -9.73
N LEU A 166 2.67 -5.36 -8.44
CA LEU A 166 3.64 -4.51 -7.76
C LEU A 166 5.07 -4.74 -8.27
N ILE A 167 5.45 -5.97 -8.60
CA ILE A 167 6.74 -6.28 -9.24
C ILE A 167 6.84 -5.58 -10.60
N ILE A 168 5.78 -5.64 -11.42
CA ILE A 168 5.73 -4.95 -12.71
C ILE A 168 5.87 -3.43 -12.51
N PHE A 169 5.26 -2.86 -11.47
CA PHE A 169 5.44 -1.44 -11.13
C PHE A 169 6.91 -1.11 -10.80
N ILE A 170 7.58 -1.92 -9.97
CA ILE A 170 8.99 -1.73 -9.60
C ILE A 170 9.88 -1.79 -10.86
N ILE A 171 9.61 -2.74 -11.77
CA ILE A 171 10.32 -2.83 -13.06
C ILE A 171 10.09 -1.58 -13.90
N CYS A 172 8.85 -1.07 -14.00
CA CYS A 172 8.56 0.15 -14.73
C CYS A 172 9.34 1.35 -14.18
N ALA A 173 9.37 1.51 -12.86
CA ALA A 173 10.17 2.52 -12.18
C ALA A 173 11.66 2.36 -12.47
N GLY A 174 12.18 1.12 -12.37
CA GLY A 174 13.56 0.75 -12.69
C GLY A 174 13.97 1.11 -14.12
N VAL A 175 13.13 0.80 -15.11
CA VAL A 175 13.41 1.12 -16.51
C VAL A 175 13.42 2.63 -16.75
N PHE A 176 12.48 3.38 -16.16
CA PHE A 176 12.51 4.84 -16.24
C PHE A 176 13.81 5.40 -15.65
N HIS A 177 14.17 4.98 -14.43
CA HIS A 177 15.40 5.42 -13.77
C HIS A 177 16.66 5.06 -14.57
N ALA A 178 16.75 3.84 -15.10
CA ALA A 178 17.88 3.40 -15.93
C ALA A 178 18.00 4.19 -17.25
N ARG A 179 16.87 4.50 -17.91
CA ARG A 179 16.86 5.34 -19.12
C ARG A 179 17.29 6.77 -18.83
N LEU A 180 16.91 7.30 -17.68
CA LEU A 180 17.31 8.63 -17.23
C LEU A 180 18.81 8.70 -16.92
N ALA A 181 19.34 7.69 -16.24
CA ALA A 181 20.77 7.54 -15.95
C ALA A 181 21.60 7.41 -17.24
N LYS A 182 21.17 6.55 -18.18
CA LYS A 182 21.85 6.34 -19.47
C LYS A 182 21.96 7.61 -20.31
N ARG A 183 21.02 8.55 -20.17
CA ARG A 183 21.06 9.85 -20.86
C ARG A 183 21.87 10.91 -20.11
N GLY A 184 22.44 10.59 -18.95
CA GLY A 184 23.20 11.54 -18.13
C GLY A 184 22.36 12.65 -17.50
N LEU A 185 21.02 12.49 -17.45
CA LEU A 185 20.10 13.56 -17.09
C LEU A 185 19.92 13.73 -15.58
N ILE A 186 20.35 12.76 -14.76
CA ILE A 186 20.17 12.78 -13.29
C ILE A 186 20.78 14.04 -12.67
N GLY A 187 21.96 14.46 -13.13
CA GLY A 187 22.64 15.66 -12.64
C GLY A 187 22.12 16.97 -13.24
N ALA A 188 21.39 16.91 -14.36
CA ALA A 188 20.84 18.07 -15.06
C ALA A 188 19.43 18.45 -14.56
N ILE A 189 18.78 17.56 -13.83
CA ILE A 189 17.43 17.77 -13.28
C ILE A 189 17.49 18.74 -12.11
N ASN A 190 16.40 19.50 -11.95
CA ASN A 190 16.26 20.50 -10.89
C ASN A 190 16.65 19.91 -9.51
N PRO A 191 17.67 20.48 -8.83
CA PRO A 191 18.14 19.95 -7.54
C PRO A 191 17.06 20.02 -6.46
N ARG A 192 16.05 20.90 -6.60
CA ARG A 192 14.91 21.00 -5.67
C ARG A 192 13.95 19.80 -5.74
N LEU A 193 14.07 18.95 -6.77
CA LEU A 193 13.33 17.70 -6.86
C LEU A 193 13.90 16.62 -5.93
N TYR A 194 15.17 16.73 -5.51
CA TYR A 194 15.88 15.71 -4.74
C TYR A 194 15.71 14.30 -5.34
N LEU A 195 15.83 14.20 -6.67
CA LEU A 195 15.42 13.03 -7.46
C LEU A 195 15.96 11.70 -6.93
N VAL A 196 17.24 11.63 -6.59
CA VAL A 196 17.87 10.39 -6.10
C VAL A 196 17.25 9.94 -4.78
N ILE A 197 16.98 10.88 -3.87
CA ILE A 197 16.35 10.59 -2.57
C ILE A 197 14.90 10.14 -2.82
N MET A 198 14.14 10.87 -3.63
CA MET A 198 12.74 10.55 -3.93
C MET A 198 12.57 9.20 -4.64
N LEU A 199 13.47 8.85 -5.57
CA LEU A 199 13.48 7.53 -6.19
C LEU A 199 13.90 6.45 -5.19
N GLY A 200 14.89 6.72 -4.34
CA GLY A 200 15.28 5.83 -3.26
C GLY A 200 14.11 5.49 -2.34
N GLU A 201 13.40 6.51 -1.87
CA GLU A 201 12.20 6.35 -1.03
C GLU A 201 11.07 5.61 -1.74
N LEU A 202 10.85 5.88 -3.04
CA LEU A 202 9.89 5.15 -3.85
C LEU A 202 10.22 3.65 -3.87
N TYR A 203 11.48 3.28 -4.12
CA TYR A 203 11.91 1.88 -4.11
C TYR A 203 11.81 1.27 -2.71
N THR A 204 12.21 1.99 -1.66
CA THR A 204 12.07 1.52 -0.28
C THR A 204 10.61 1.25 0.07
N CYS A 205 9.70 2.17 -0.22
CA CYS A 205 8.27 1.98 0.03
C CYS A 205 7.71 0.81 -0.79
N ALA A 206 8.05 0.72 -2.08
CA ALA A 206 7.58 -0.37 -2.93
C ALA A 206 8.09 -1.74 -2.44
N MET A 207 9.33 -1.83 -1.97
CA MET A 207 9.89 -3.06 -1.40
C MET A 207 9.23 -3.45 -0.08
N LEU A 208 8.94 -2.49 0.81
CA LEU A 208 8.23 -2.76 2.06
C LEU A 208 6.81 -3.30 1.81
N ILE A 209 6.08 -2.70 0.86
CA ILE A 209 4.76 -3.19 0.44
C ILE A 209 4.87 -4.56 -0.24
N LEU A 210 5.92 -4.81 -1.02
CA LEU A 210 6.15 -6.11 -1.64
C LEU A 210 6.39 -7.20 -0.59
N ILE A 211 7.25 -6.94 0.39
CA ILE A 211 7.51 -7.88 1.50
C ILE A 211 6.20 -8.21 2.22
N ARG A 212 5.37 -7.20 2.53
CA ARG A 212 4.04 -7.39 3.11
C ARG A 212 3.15 -8.25 2.22
N ASN A 213 3.07 -7.97 0.92
CA ASN A 213 2.17 -8.71 0.02
C ASN A 213 2.61 -10.17 -0.14
N VAL A 214 3.92 -10.43 -0.16
CA VAL A 214 4.46 -11.80 -0.14
C VAL A 214 4.19 -12.48 1.19
N PHE A 215 4.36 -11.78 2.32
CA PHE A 215 4.00 -12.30 3.64
C PHE A 215 2.53 -12.72 3.68
N ARG A 216 1.60 -11.85 3.24
CA ARG A 216 0.17 -12.18 3.19
C ARG A 216 -0.15 -13.36 2.27
N LEU A 217 0.53 -13.44 1.12
CA LEU A 217 0.40 -14.59 0.22
C LEU A 217 0.86 -15.90 0.87
N VAL A 218 1.99 -15.88 1.59
CA VAL A 218 2.55 -17.07 2.25
C VAL A 218 1.74 -17.43 3.51
N GLU A 219 1.34 -16.45 4.31
CA GLU A 219 0.49 -16.63 5.49
C GLU A 219 -0.84 -17.29 5.13
N PHE A 220 -1.49 -16.82 4.06
CA PHE A 220 -2.74 -17.41 3.59
C PHE A 220 -2.50 -18.74 2.87
N GLY A 221 -1.37 -18.91 2.16
CA GLY A 221 -1.05 -20.12 1.41
C GLY A 221 -0.61 -21.31 2.26
N LEU A 222 -0.17 -21.06 3.50
CA LEU A 222 0.17 -22.10 4.46
C LEU A 222 -1.06 -22.69 5.18
N GLY A 223 -2.21 -22.03 5.10
CA GLY A 223 -3.43 -22.44 5.79
C GLY A 223 -3.34 -22.40 7.33
N ASP A 224 -4.37 -22.93 7.99
CA ASP A 224 -4.58 -22.84 9.44
C ASP A 224 -3.51 -23.59 10.27
N ASP A 225 -2.84 -24.59 9.68
CA ASP A 225 -1.74 -25.32 10.33
C ASP A 225 -0.38 -24.60 10.24
N GLY A 226 -0.33 -23.45 9.56
CA GLY A 226 0.89 -22.67 9.35
C GLY A 226 1.42 -21.99 10.63
N TYR A 227 2.72 -22.12 10.90
CA TYR A 227 3.41 -21.43 12.01
C TYR A 227 3.13 -19.92 12.06
N LEU A 228 2.91 -19.30 10.89
CA LEU A 228 2.66 -17.87 10.75
C LEU A 228 1.30 -17.42 11.30
N GLN A 229 0.27 -18.25 11.24
CA GLN A 229 -1.05 -17.93 11.81
C GLN A 229 -1.13 -18.28 13.31
N ARG A 230 -0.29 -19.21 13.77
CA ARG A 230 -0.26 -19.67 15.17
C ARG A 230 0.31 -18.66 16.15
N TYR A 231 1.09 -17.68 15.68
CA TYR A 231 1.68 -16.63 16.51
C TYR A 231 1.25 -15.24 16.06
N GLU A 232 1.08 -14.33 17.03
CA GLU A 232 0.63 -12.96 16.74
C GLU A 232 1.75 -12.05 16.19
N TRP A 233 3.00 -12.28 16.60
CA TRP A 233 4.12 -11.38 16.28
C TRP A 233 4.40 -11.17 14.77
N PRO A 234 4.23 -12.15 13.86
CA PRO A 234 4.53 -11.96 12.44
C PRO A 234 3.64 -10.90 11.79
N ILE A 235 2.36 -10.84 12.16
CA ILE A 235 1.43 -9.81 11.64
C ILE A 235 1.89 -8.41 12.05
N TYR A 236 2.32 -8.24 13.31
CA TYR A 236 2.79 -6.92 13.75
C TYR A 236 4.09 -6.49 13.06
N VAL A 237 5.00 -7.42 12.80
CA VAL A 237 6.32 -7.10 12.21
C VAL A 237 6.24 -6.97 10.68
N PHE A 238 5.59 -7.91 10.00
CA PHE A 238 5.60 -8.00 8.54
C PHE A 238 4.41 -7.32 7.86
N ASP A 239 3.41 -6.86 8.61
CA ASP A 239 2.30 -6.09 8.07
C ASP A 239 2.27 -4.69 8.69
N ILE A 240 1.88 -4.59 9.97
CA ILE A 240 1.64 -3.31 10.68
C ILE A 240 2.90 -2.43 10.70
N LEU A 241 4.04 -2.97 11.13
CA LEU A 241 5.29 -2.20 11.24
C LEU A 241 5.79 -1.75 9.87
N LEU A 242 5.72 -2.61 8.84
CA LEU A 242 6.15 -2.23 7.49
C LEU A 242 5.29 -1.07 6.96
N MET A 243 3.98 -1.12 7.17
CA MET A 243 3.08 -0.04 6.76
C MET A 243 3.29 1.25 7.57
N ALA A 244 3.61 1.13 8.86
CA ALA A 244 4.00 2.28 9.69
C ALA A 244 5.30 2.94 9.20
N ILE A 245 6.27 2.16 8.70
CA ILE A 245 7.48 2.69 8.09
C ILE A 245 7.16 3.38 6.75
N VAL A 246 6.29 2.81 5.92
CA VAL A 246 5.87 3.41 4.64
C VAL A 246 5.22 4.79 4.85
N ILE A 247 4.25 4.89 5.76
CA ILE A 247 3.58 6.16 6.03
C ILE A 247 4.54 7.19 6.66
N ALA A 248 5.49 6.75 7.50
CA ALA A 248 6.53 7.62 8.04
C ALA A 248 7.47 8.16 6.95
N LEU A 249 7.95 7.28 6.05
CA LEU A 249 8.80 7.67 4.93
C LEU A 249 8.07 8.65 3.99
N ALA A 250 6.76 8.48 3.78
CA ALA A 250 6.01 9.37 2.91
C ALA A 250 5.93 10.83 3.41
N LEU A 251 6.36 11.13 4.65
CA LEU A 251 6.44 12.50 5.16
C LEU A 251 7.52 13.35 4.46
N SER A 252 8.59 12.73 3.96
CA SER A 252 9.65 13.44 3.22
C SER A 252 9.23 13.85 1.80
N TRP A 253 8.09 13.35 1.30
CA TRP A 253 7.58 13.71 -0.02
C TRP A 253 7.04 15.15 -0.07
N TYR A 254 6.68 15.74 1.07
CA TYR A 254 6.04 17.06 1.11
C TYR A 254 6.99 18.21 0.76
N PRO A 255 8.23 18.27 1.30
CA PRO A 255 9.23 19.27 0.92
C PRO A 255 9.65 19.27 -0.55
N ALA A 256 9.61 18.13 -1.25
CA ALA A 256 10.10 18.03 -2.62
C ALA A 256 9.27 18.86 -3.61
N ASP A 257 9.91 19.59 -4.52
CA ASP A 257 9.18 20.37 -5.53
C ASP A 257 8.68 19.47 -6.67
N LEU A 258 7.44 18.98 -6.54
CA LEU A 258 6.76 18.16 -7.53
C LEU A 258 5.95 19.01 -8.53
N HIS A 259 6.03 20.35 -8.45
CA HIS A 259 5.34 21.20 -9.41
C HIS A 259 6.05 21.17 -10.76
N ILE A 260 5.25 21.07 -11.81
CA ILE A 260 5.73 21.22 -13.17
C ILE A 260 5.97 22.72 -13.36
N HIS A 261 7.23 23.13 -13.45
CA HIS A 261 7.54 24.50 -13.86
C HIS A 261 7.23 24.60 -15.35
N PRO A 262 6.30 25.47 -15.78
CA PRO A 262 6.10 25.69 -17.20
C PRO A 262 7.36 26.37 -17.74
N ASP A 263 8.09 25.61 -18.54
CA ASP A 263 9.32 26.02 -19.18
C ASP A 263 9.11 27.36 -19.94
N PRO A 264 9.71 28.49 -19.49
CA PRO A 264 9.40 29.81 -20.04
C PRO A 264 9.85 29.95 -21.51
N PHE A 265 10.79 29.12 -21.95
CA PHE A 265 11.29 29.10 -23.33
C PHE A 265 10.33 28.42 -24.31
N ARG A 266 9.51 27.45 -23.87
CA ARG A 266 8.53 26.78 -24.72
C ARG A 266 7.37 27.68 -25.16
N ARG A 267 7.10 28.76 -24.41
CA ARG A 267 6.14 29.80 -24.83
C ARG A 267 6.69 30.70 -25.93
N ARG A 268 7.99 30.99 -25.94
CA ARG A 268 8.61 31.87 -26.96
C ARG A 268 8.67 31.22 -28.33
N THR A 269 8.91 29.91 -28.40
CA THR A 269 8.90 29.18 -29.68
C THR A 269 7.50 29.07 -30.27
N MET A 270 6.45 28.87 -29.46
CA MET A 270 5.07 28.89 -29.97
C MET A 270 4.57 30.30 -30.33
N ALA A 271 5.01 31.33 -29.61
CA ALA A 271 4.66 32.73 -29.90
C ALA A 271 5.43 33.33 -31.09
N SER A 272 6.54 32.71 -31.52
CA SER A 272 7.30 33.13 -32.70
C SER A 272 6.83 32.45 -33.99
N THR A 273 5.97 31.43 -33.88
CA THR A 273 5.42 30.67 -35.02
C THR A 273 3.93 30.94 -35.26
N ALA A 274 3.35 31.91 -34.54
CA ALA A 274 1.98 32.42 -34.73
C ALA A 274 2.07 33.87 -35.20
#